data_AF-Q8R8E7-F1
#
_entry.id   AF-Q8R8E7-F1
#
_cell.length_a   1.000
_cell.length_b   1.000
_cell.length_c   1.000
_cell.angle_alpha   90.00
_cell.angle_beta   90.00
_cell.angle_gamma   90.00
#
_symmetry.space_group_name_H-M   'P 1'
#
loop_
_entity.id
_entity.type
_entity.pdbx_description
1 polymer ?
#
loop_
_entity_poly.entity_id
_entity_poly.type
_entity_poly.pdbx_seq_one_letter_code
_entity_poly.pdbx_strand_id
1 'polypeptide(L)' 'MLKKYKNGDKMYVQGIRTWKELVAVVMKAKEQGYSYMGYDNVKGIGFAAVFKKQTKRQIKN' A
#
# COMPACT_ATOMS: atom_id res chain seq x y z
N MET A 1 -10.83 9.98 7.69
CA MET A 1 -9.36 10.10 7.88
C MET A 1 -8.72 8.80 7.45
N LEU A 2 -7.65 8.86 6.64
CA LEU A 2 -6.94 7.67 6.15
C LEU A 2 -6.20 6.97 7.30
N LYS A 3 -6.49 5.68 7.52
CA LYS A 3 -5.76 4.86 8.49
C LYS A 3 -4.69 4.05 7.78
N LYS A 4 -3.47 4.05 8.30
CA LYS A 4 -2.33 3.32 7.73
C LYS A 4 -1.87 2.24 8.69
N TYR A 5 -1.63 1.06 8.17
CA TYR A 5 -1.14 -0.10 8.90
C TYR A 5 0.07 -0.67 8.18
N LYS A 6 1.03 -1.22 8.91
CA LYS A 6 2.21 -1.88 8.34
C LYS A 6 2.34 -3.27 8.95
N ASN A 7 2.66 -4.25 8.13
CA ASN A 7 2.94 -5.62 8.55
C ASN A 7 4.06 -6.18 7.67
N GLY A 8 5.28 -6.21 8.20
CA GLY A 8 6.49 -6.58 7.44
C GLY A 8 6.66 -5.72 6.19
N ASP A 9 6.76 -6.37 5.04
CA ASP A 9 6.86 -5.71 3.74
C ASP A 9 5.53 -5.17 3.20
N LYS A 10 4.41 -5.37 3.90
CA LYS A 10 3.10 -4.88 3.46
C LYS A 10 2.70 -3.62 4.20
N MET A 11 2.05 -2.71 3.49
CA MET A 11 1.37 -1.54 4.03
C MET A 11 -0.09 -1.58 3.58
N TYR A 12 -1.00 -1.24 4.48
CA TYR A 12 -2.43 -1.21 4.22
C TYR A 12 -2.98 0.17 4.51
N VAL A 13 -3.84 0.68 3.63
CA VAL A 13 -4.46 1.99 3.80
C VAL A 13 -5.98 1.85 3.71
N GLN A 14 -6.66 2.14 4.82
CA GLN A 14 -8.10 2.08 4.93
C GLN A 14 -8.71 3.50 4.87
N GLY A 15 -9.92 3.58 4.33
CA GLY A 15 -10.74 4.79 4.36
C GLY A 15 -10.53 5.73 3.18
N ILE A 16 -9.92 5.23 2.10
CA ILE A 16 -9.87 5.90 0.81
C ILE A 16 -11.28 5.89 0.21
N ARG A 17 -11.82 7.07 -0.12
CA ARG A 17 -13.20 7.22 -0.61
C ARG A 17 -13.25 7.59 -2.08
N THR A 18 -12.19 8.20 -2.59
CA THR A 18 -12.14 8.72 -3.95
C THR A 18 -10.94 8.20 -4.73
N TRP A 19 -11.07 8.20 -6.06
CA TRP A 19 -9.97 7.88 -6.96
C TRP A 19 -8.78 8.82 -6.77
N LYS A 20 -9.03 10.12 -6.58
CA LYS A 20 -7.99 11.13 -6.37
C LYS A 20 -7.16 10.83 -5.11
N GLU A 21 -7.81 10.44 -4.02
CA GLU A 21 -7.13 10.00 -2.80
C GLU A 21 -6.31 8.72 -3.04
N LEU A 22 -6.87 7.73 -3.76
CA LEU A 22 -6.14 6.51 -4.10
C LEU A 22 -4.86 6.85 -4.86
N VAL A 23 -4.95 7.64 -5.92
CA VAL A 23 -3.79 8.03 -6.73
C VAL A 23 -2.74 8.76 -5.88
N ALA A 24 -3.14 9.68 -5.02
CA ALA A 24 -2.22 10.38 -4.13
C ALA A 24 -1.50 9.43 -3.15
N VAL A 25 -2.22 8.44 -2.60
CA VAL A 25 -1.63 7.41 -1.72
C VAL A 25 -0.67 6.51 -2.51
N VAL A 26 -1.05 6.09 -3.71
CA VAL A 26 -0.24 5.23 -4.59
C VAL A 26 1.06 5.93 -4.98
N MET A 27 1.00 7.20 -5.37
CA MET A 27 2.20 7.97 -5.71
C MET A 27 3.14 8.10 -4.50
N LYS A 28 2.63 8.47 -3.33
CA LYS A 28 3.45 8.54 -2.09
C LYS A 28 4.01 7.19 -1.67
N ALA A 29 3.27 6.10 -1.88
CA ALA A 29 3.74 4.75 -1.59
C ALA A 29 4.87 4.35 -2.53
N LYS A 30 4.76 4.71 -3.82
CA LYS A 30 5.79 4.46 -4.84
C LYS A 30 7.10 5.18 -4.53
N GLU A 31 7.05 6.44 -4.10
CA GLU A 31 8.24 7.19 -3.65
C GLU A 31 8.96 6.51 -2.47
N GLN A 32 8.22 5.79 -1.63
CA GLN A 32 8.76 4.99 -0.52
C GLN A 32 9.18 3.57 -0.92
N GLY A 33 9.13 3.23 -2.21
CA GLY A 33 9.49 1.92 -2.73
C GLY A 33 8.42 0.85 -2.53
N TYR A 34 7.15 1.22 -2.41
CA TYR A 34 6.03 0.28 -2.37
C TYR A 34 5.28 0.25 -3.71
N SER A 35 4.84 -0.94 -4.12
CA SER A 35 3.91 -1.13 -5.23
C SER A 35 2.49 -1.36 -4.73
N TYR A 36 1.51 -0.78 -5.41
CA TYR A 36 0.09 -1.01 -5.13
C TYR A 36 -0.33 -2.38 -5.65
N MET A 37 -0.99 -3.16 -4.80
CA MET A 37 -1.42 -4.55 -5.07
C MET A 37 -2.92 -4.67 -5.32
N GLY A 38 -3.71 -3.61 -5.12
CA GLY A 38 -5.17 -3.65 -5.18
C GLY A 38 -5.82 -3.44 -3.81
N TYR A 39 -7.12 -3.70 -3.73
CA TYR A 39 -7.86 -3.74 -2.47
C TYR A 39 -8.03 -5.18 -2.00
N ASP A 40 -7.98 -5.38 -0.69
CA ASP A 40 -8.26 -6.66 -0.07
C ASP A 40 -8.97 -6.47 1.27
N ASN A 41 -9.70 -7.49 1.73
CA ASN A 41 -10.31 -7.50 3.05
C ASN A 41 -9.35 -8.15 4.06
N VAL A 42 -8.60 -7.31 4.78
CA VAL A 42 -7.53 -7.77 5.66
C VAL A 42 -8.07 -8.02 7.06
N LYS A 43 -7.92 -9.25 7.57
CA LYS A 43 -8.37 -9.62 8.94
C LYS A 43 -7.80 -8.65 9.98
N GLY A 44 -8.66 -8.04 10.79
CA GLY A 44 -8.30 -7.06 11.83
C GLY A 44 -8.14 -5.61 11.36
N ILE A 45 -8.20 -5.36 10.05
CA ILE A 45 -8.19 -4.01 9.47
C ILE A 45 -9.51 -3.74 8.72
N GLY A 46 -10.01 -4.72 7.97
CA GLY A 46 -11.14 -4.59 7.05
C GLY A 46 -10.69 -4.28 5.63
N PHE A 47 -11.62 -3.76 4.81
CA PHE A 47 -11.36 -3.41 3.42
C PHE A 47 -10.33 -2.27 3.30
N ALA A 48 -9.19 -2.54 2.68
CA ALA A 48 -8.08 -1.62 2.59
C ALA A 48 -7.28 -1.77 1.29
N ALA A 49 -6.68 -0.67 0.83
CA ALA A 49 -5.71 -0.68 -0.25
C ALA A 49 -4.40 -1.32 0.25
N VAL A 50 -3.92 -2.33 -0.46
CA VAL A 50 -2.73 -3.11 -0.11
C VAL A 50 -1.55 -2.63 -0.93
N PHE A 51 -0.41 -2.46 -0.27
CA PHE A 51 0.85 -2.07 -0.85
C PHE A 51 1.94 -3.04 -0.39
N LYS A 52 2.86 -3.40 -1.28
CA LYS A 52 3.99 -4.28 -0.98
C LYS A 52 5.30 -3.56 -1.26
N LYS A 53 6.21 -3.57 -0.30
CA LYS A 53 7.56 -3.02 -0.43
C LYS A 53 8.29 -3.82 -1.51
N GLN A 54 8.80 -3.12 -2.51
CA GLN A 54 9.72 -3.71 -3.46
C GLN A 54 11.05 -3.86 -2.73
N THR A 55 11.30 -5.05 -2.19
CA THR A 55 12.67 -5.45 -1.90
C THR A 55 13.39 -5.46 -3.25
N LYS A 56 14.32 -4.52 -3.44
CA LYS A 56 15.24 -4.54 -4.57
C LYS A 56 15.90 -5.91 -4.55
N ARG A 57 15.43 -6.85 -5.36
CA ARG A 57 16.21 -8.03 -5.71
C ARG A 57 17.37 -7.42 -6.49
N GLN A 58 18.50 -7.20 -5.81
CA GLN A 58 19.75 -6.90 -6.49
C GLN A 58 19.93 -8.02 -7.51
N ILE A 59 19.80 -7.66 -8.78
CA ILE A 59 20.25 -8.51 -9.87
C ILE A 59 21.77 -8.54 -9.66
N LYS A 60 22.28 -9.64 -9.09
CA LYS A 60 23.71 -9.94 -9.13
C LYS A 60 24.03 -10.13 -10.61
N ASN A 61 24.61 -9.11 -11.22
CA ASN A 61 25.37 -9.24 -12.45
C ASN A 61 26.81 -9.60 -12.09
#